data_AF-A0A931IX21-F1
#
_entry.id   AF-A0A931IX21-F1
#
_cell.length_a   1.000
_cell.length_b   1.000
_cell.length_c   1.000
_cell.angle_alpha   90.00
_cell.angle_beta   90.00
_cell.angle_gamma   90.00
#
_symmetry.space_group_name_H-M   'P 1'
#
loop_
_entity.id
_entity.type
_entity.pdbx_description
1 polymer ?
#
loop_
_entity_poly.entity_id
_entity_poly.type
_entity_poly.pdbx_seq_one_letter_code
_entity_poly.pdbx_strand_id
1 'polypeptide(L)'
;MKLQDRSPRETAQSLPAALADVTLIDARTSAATGGMGVSWWLARVAAGEAPKPAIQRPRMTRWRLVDVRNFWAAQAVDSSAPASSSNTNKG
;
A
#
# COMPACT_ATOMS: atom_id res chain seq x y z
N MET A 1 -25.74 -26.51 21.34
CA MET A 1 -24.78 -25.41 21.05
C MET A 1 -24.26 -25.61 19.63
N LYS A 2 -24.71 -24.82 18.65
CA LYS A 2 -24.21 -24.92 17.27
C LYS A 2 -22.97 -24.03 17.11
N LEU A 3 -21.82 -24.66 16.84
CA LEU A 3 -20.63 -23.99 16.29
C LEU A 3 -21.03 -23.33 14.97
N GLN A 4 -20.93 -22.01 14.89
CA GLN A 4 -20.95 -21.33 13.60
C GLN A 4 -19.56 -21.48 12.98
N ASP A 5 -19.54 -22.32 11.95
CA ASP A 5 -18.53 -22.44 10.92
C ASP A 5 -18.14 -21.03 10.42
N ARG A 6 -16.91 -20.61 10.71
CA ARG A 6 -16.37 -19.36 10.15
C ARG A 6 -16.05 -19.66 8.69
N SER A 7 -16.94 -19.25 7.79
CA SER A 7 -16.74 -19.33 6.34
C SER A 7 -15.30 -18.91 5.99
N PRO A 8 -14.61 -19.65 5.09
CA PRO A 8 -13.28 -19.26 4.66
C PRO A 8 -13.37 -17.86 4.06
N ARG A 9 -12.55 -16.93 4.57
CA ARG A 9 -12.33 -15.63 3.93
C ARG A 9 -12.05 -15.92 2.46
N GLU A 10 -12.88 -15.40 1.57
CA GLU A 10 -12.66 -15.48 0.13
C GLU A 10 -11.18 -15.23 -0.14
N THR A 11 -10.51 -16.26 -0.63
CA THR A 11 -9.11 -16.18 -1.05
C THR A 11 -9.02 -15.06 -2.06
N ALA A 12 -8.45 -13.92 -1.65
CA ALA A 12 -8.19 -12.78 -2.51
C ALA A 12 -7.48 -13.33 -3.75
N GLN A 13 -8.20 -13.35 -4.88
CA GLN A 13 -7.64 -13.88 -6.11
C GLN A 13 -6.40 -13.05 -6.42
N SER A 14 -5.24 -13.68 -6.34
CA SER A 14 -3.98 -13.02 -6.62
C SER A 14 -4.03 -12.58 -8.08
N LEU A 15 -4.04 -11.26 -8.30
CA LEU A 15 -4.00 -10.70 -9.65
C LEU A 15 -2.75 -11.25 -10.36
N PRO A 16 -2.90 -11.90 -11.53
CA PRO A 16 -1.76 -12.30 -12.34
C PRO A 16 -0.80 -11.12 -12.52
N ALA A 17 0.51 -11.35 -12.33
CA ALA A 17 1.51 -10.28 -12.28
C ALA A 17 1.45 -9.33 -13.50
N ALA A 18 1.22 -9.88 -14.70
CA ALA A 18 1.07 -9.12 -15.93
C ALA A 18 -0.12 -8.13 -15.92
N LEU A 19 -1.17 -8.40 -15.14
CA LEU A 19 -2.32 -7.51 -15.03
C LEU A 19 -2.09 -6.38 -14.03
N ALA A 20 -1.16 -6.53 -13.08
CA ALA A 20 -0.89 -5.50 -12.07
C ALA A 20 -0.35 -4.20 -12.68
N ASP A 21 0.40 -4.30 -13.79
CA ASP A 21 0.99 -3.14 -14.47
C ASP A 21 -0.05 -2.26 -15.19
N VAL A 22 -1.12 -2.89 -15.68
CA VAL A 22 -2.21 -2.20 -16.40
C VAL A 22 -3.39 -1.86 -15.50
N THR A 23 -3.46 -2.45 -14.30
CA THR A 23 -4.57 -2.23 -13.37
C THR A 23 -4.51 -0.83 -12.80
N LEU A 24 -5.60 -0.08 -12.98
CA LEU A 24 -5.76 1.28 -12.47
C LEU A 24 -6.65 1.30 -11.23
N ILE A 25 -6.17 1.91 -10.15
CA ILE A 25 -6.87 2.03 -8.86
C ILE A 25 -7.09 3.49 -8.46
N ASP A 26 -8.12 3.78 -7.66
CA ASP A 26 -8.32 5.12 -7.06
C ASP A 26 -7.48 5.35 -5.80
N ALA A 27 -7.44 6.61 -5.38
CA ALA A 27 -6.85 7.06 -4.12
C ALA A 27 -7.36 6.30 -2.89
N ARG A 28 -8.64 5.87 -2.85
CA ARG A 28 -9.16 5.09 -1.72
C ARG A 28 -8.48 3.73 -1.63
N THR A 29 -8.39 3.03 -2.75
CA THR A 29 -7.72 1.74 -2.84
C THR A 29 -6.22 1.88 -2.56
N SER A 30 -5.58 2.94 -3.09
CA SER A 30 -4.16 3.20 -2.85
C SER A 30 -3.84 3.43 -1.36
N ALA A 31 -4.68 4.23 -0.68
CA ALA A 31 -4.53 4.51 0.73
C ALA A 31 -4.82 3.29 1.61
N ALA A 32 -5.89 2.54 1.28
CA ALA A 32 -6.28 1.33 2.00
C ALA A 32 -5.19 0.24 1.97
N THR A 33 -4.40 0.17 0.89
CA THR A 33 -3.28 -0.77 0.77
C THR A 33 -2.26 -0.63 1.92
N GLY A 34 -2.02 0.59 2.40
CA GLY A 34 -1.14 0.87 3.54
C GLY A 34 -1.88 1.17 4.85
N GLY A 35 -3.19 0.93 4.91
CA GLY A 35 -4.02 1.22 6.09
C GLY A 35 -4.19 2.72 6.40
N MET A 36 -4.00 3.60 5.41
CA MET A 36 -4.07 5.06 5.57
C MET A 36 -5.36 5.66 5.02
N GLY A 37 -5.66 6.89 5.43
CA GLY A 37 -6.76 7.68 4.88
C GLY A 37 -6.45 8.32 3.53
N VAL A 38 -7.49 8.63 2.75
CA VAL A 38 -7.36 9.26 1.42
C VAL A 38 -6.67 10.62 1.48
N SER A 39 -7.00 11.45 2.46
CA SER A 39 -6.39 12.79 2.62
C SER A 39 -4.89 12.70 2.84
N TRP A 40 -4.44 11.72 3.62
CA TRP A 40 -3.03 11.45 3.85
C TRP A 40 -2.32 11.02 2.55
N TRP A 41 -2.95 10.12 1.78
CA TRP A 41 -2.41 9.68 0.50
C TRP A 41 -2.24 10.84 -0.47
N LEU A 42 -3.25 11.68 -0.62
CA LEU A 42 -3.20 12.84 -1.51
C LEU A 42 -2.14 13.87 -1.07
N ALA A 43 -1.94 14.06 0.24
CA ALA A 43 -0.88 14.92 0.75
C ALA A 43 0.51 14.39 0.35
N ARG A 44 0.75 13.08 0.48
CA ARG A 44 2.00 12.44 0.05
C ARG A 44 2.24 12.52 -1.46
N VAL A 45 1.18 12.39 -2.25
CA VAL A 45 1.27 12.56 -3.71
C VAL A 45 1.62 14.00 -4.05
N ALA A 46 1.01 14.98 -3.38
CA ALA A 46 1.33 16.40 -3.57
C ALA A 46 2.76 16.76 -3.13
N ALA A 47 3.25 16.12 -2.07
CA ALA A 47 4.63 16.26 -1.59
C ALA A 47 5.67 15.58 -2.52
N GLY A 48 5.22 14.76 -3.48
CA GLY A 48 6.10 13.98 -4.36
C GLY A 48 6.73 12.75 -3.70
N GLU A 49 6.27 12.37 -2.50
CA GLU A 49 6.73 11.19 -1.77
C GLU A 49 6.04 9.91 -2.28
N ALA A 50 4.77 10.01 -2.63
CA ALA A 50 3.98 8.92 -3.20
C ALA A 50 3.98 8.98 -4.74
N PRO A 51 3.68 7.85 -5.42
CA PRO A 51 3.71 7.79 -6.89
C PRO A 51 2.74 8.79 -7.52
N LYS A 52 3.18 9.35 -8.65
CA LYS A 52 2.33 10.24 -9.47
C LYS A 52 1.17 9.44 -10.08
N PRO A 53 -0.03 10.04 -10.22
CA PRO A 53 -1.13 9.39 -10.91
C PRO A 53 -0.77 9.11 -12.38
N ALA A 54 -1.17 7.93 -12.88
CA ALA A 54 -1.09 7.61 -14.30
C ALA A 54 -2.18 8.34 -15.11
N ILE A 55 -3.31 8.66 -14.47
CA ILE A 55 -4.38 9.51 -15.03
C ILE A 55 -4.73 10.56 -13.98
N GLN A 56 -4.75 11.83 -14.39
CA GLN A 56 -5.19 12.95 -13.56
C GLN A 56 -6.22 13.78 -14.33
N ARG A 57 -7.49 13.72 -13.91
CA ARG A 57 -8.61 14.51 -14.44
C ARG A 57 -9.47 15.03 -13.28
N PRO A 58 -10.26 16.12 -13.45
CA PRO A 58 -10.97 16.78 -12.35
C PRO A 58 -11.84 15.89 -11.45
N ARG A 59 -12.31 14.73 -11.93
CA ARG A 59 -13.10 13.75 -11.17
C ARG A 59 -12.54 12.33 -11.23
N MET A 60 -11.41 12.13 -11.90
CA MET A 60 -10.86 10.80 -12.14
C MET A 60 -9.35 10.85 -12.05
N THR A 61 -8.85 10.53 -10.86
CA THR A 61 -7.43 10.33 -10.61
C THR A 61 -7.19 8.84 -10.38
N ARG A 62 -6.29 8.25 -11.16
CA ARG A 62 -5.97 6.82 -11.10
C ARG A 62 -4.48 6.59 -11.06
N TRP A 63 -4.07 5.58 -10.32
CA TRP A 63 -2.69 5.11 -10.20
C TRP A 63 -2.58 3.70 -10.75
N ARG A 64 -1.40 3.34 -11.25
CA ARG A 64 -1.12 1.94 -11.52
C ARG A 64 -0.93 1.20 -10.21
N LEU A 65 -1.50 0.01 -10.12
CA LEU A 65 -1.40 -0.83 -8.94
C LEU A 65 0.07 -1.17 -8.62
N VAL A 66 0.88 -1.43 -9.65
CA VAL A 66 2.31 -1.74 -9.47
C VAL A 66 3.08 -0.62 -8.76
N ASP A 67 2.85 0.65 -9.14
CA ASP A 67 3.57 1.79 -8.55
C ASP A 67 3.20 1.97 -7.07
N VAL A 68 1.91 1.82 -6.76
CA VAL A 68 1.41 1.90 -5.38
C VAL A 68 1.95 0.75 -4.53
N ARG A 69 1.97 -0.47 -5.07
CA ARG A 69 2.55 -1.64 -4.40
C ARG A 69 4.03 -1.43 -4.10
N ASN A 70 4.80 -0.92 -5.07
CA ASN A 70 6.24 -0.69 -4.92
C ASN A 70 6.53 0.36 -3.84
N PHE A 71 5.75 1.44 -3.81
CA PHE A 71 5.84 2.46 -2.75
C PHE A 71 5.64 1.87 -1.35
N TRP A 72 4.59 1.08 -1.17
CA TRP A 72 4.31 0.47 0.14
C TRP A 72 5.33 -0.61 0.52
N ALA A 73 5.82 -1.39 -0.46
CA ALA A 73 6.88 -2.35 -0.23
C ALA A 73 8.18 -1.67 0.24
N ALA A 74 8.55 -0.53 -0.37
CA ALA A 74 9.72 0.25 0.06
C ALA A 74 9.59 0.75 1.51
N GLN A 75 8.44 1.34 1.86
CA GLN A 75 8.22 1.79 3.25
C GLN A 75 8.21 0.65 4.27
N ALA A 76 7.75 -0.54 3.90
CA ALA A 76 7.79 -1.71 4.78
C ALA A 76 9.23 -2.16 5.06
N VAL A 77 10.12 -2.07 4.07
CA VAL A 77 11.56 -2.35 4.25
C VAL A 77 12.21 -1.31 5.16
N ASP A 78 11.94 -0.02 4.94
CA ASP A 78 12.46 1.07 5.78
C ASP A 78 11.99 0.94 7.24
N SER A 79 10.75 0.51 7.44
CA SER A 79 10.19 0.28 8.78
C SER A 79 10.73 -0.99 9.46
N SER A 80 11.32 -1.92 8.71
CA SER A 80 11.85 -3.19 9.19
C SER A 80 13.37 -3.17 9.44
N ALA A 81 14.05 -2.05 9.20
CA ALA A 81 15.46 -1.91 9.55
C ALA A 81 15.63 -2.13 11.07
N PRO A 82 16.49 -3.05 11.53
CA PRO A 82 16.65 -3.31 12.95
C PRO A 82 17.19 -2.04 13.59
N ALA A 83 16.45 -1.49 14.55
CA ALA A 83 16.95 -0.46 15.45
C ALA A 83 18.28 -0.96 16.03
N SER A 84 19.39 -0.38 15.54
CA SER A 84 20.73 -0.60 16.06
C SER A 84 20.71 -0.24 17.54
N SER A 85 20.45 -1.25 18.36
CA SER A 85 20.52 -1.18 19.81
C SER A 85 22.00 -1.13 20.14
N SER A 86 22.54 0.09 20.24
CA SER A 86 23.87 0.36 20.76
C SER A 86 23.90 0.02 22.25
N ASN A 87 24.06 -1.25 22.58
CA ASN A 87 24.34 -1.68 23.95
C ASN A 87 25.84 -1.51 24.22
N THR A 88 26.23 -0.31 24.65
CA THR A 88 27.59 -0.02 25.10
C THR A 88 27.82 -0.69 26.46
N ASN A 89 28.40 -1.90 26.45
CA ASN A 89 28.93 -2.51 27.66
C ASN A 89 30.32 -1.91 27.96
N LYS A 90 30.46 -1.22 29.10
CA LYS A 90 31.74 -0.70 29.60
C LYS A 90 32.18 -1.60 30.76
N GLY A 91 33.27 -2.34 30.54
CA GLY A 91 33.94 -3.15 31.56
C GLY A 91 34.73 -2.32 32.56
#